data_AF-A0A973R2B4-F1
#
_entry.id   AF-A0A973R2B4-F1
#
_cell.length_a   1.000
_cell.length_b   1.000
_cell.length_c   1.000
_cell.angle_alpha   90.00
_cell.angle_beta   90.00
_cell.angle_gamma   90.00
#
_symmetry.space_group_name_H-M   'P 1'
#
loop_
_entity.id
_entity.type
_entity.pdbx_description
1 polymer ?
#
loop_
_entity_poly.entity_id
_entity_poly.type
_entity_poly.pdbx_seq_one_letter_code
_entity_poly.pdbx_strand_id
1 'polypeptide(L)'
;MTAQPLEVDLNRVVLPRNIRAIREALTPEEVEVFTEEIESAQAYDLSQLLEKWWMHAVINLSPGAWDEIAAARKGTLRTVPIEEVLPELRGAW
;
A
#
# COMPACT_ATOMS: atom_id res chain seq x y z
N MET A 1 -38.34 -0.86 16.79
CA MET A 1 -37.05 -0.34 16.30
C MET A 1 -35.98 -1.38 16.58
N THR A 2 -35.66 -2.22 15.60
CA THR A 2 -34.58 -3.21 15.72
C THR A 2 -33.34 -2.63 15.06
N ALA A 3 -32.37 -2.23 15.88
CA ALA A 3 -31.03 -1.90 15.40
C ALA A 3 -30.40 -3.19 14.85
N GLN A 4 -30.21 -3.26 13.53
CA GLN A 4 -29.43 -4.33 12.93
C GLN A 4 -27.96 -4.10 13.25
N PRO A 5 -27.21 -5.11 13.72
CA PRO A 5 -25.78 -5.00 13.92
C PRO A 5 -25.11 -4.75 12.57
N LEU A 6 -24.31 -3.68 12.49
CA LEU A 6 -23.42 -3.45 11.36
C LEU A 6 -22.35 -4.54 11.40
N GLU A 7 -22.48 -5.56 10.56
CA GLU A 7 -21.35 -6.46 10.26
C GLU A 7 -20.23 -5.60 9.66
N VAL A 8 -19.21 -5.34 10.47
CA VAL A 8 -17.96 -4.75 9.98
C VAL A 8 -17.26 -5.84 9.21
N ASP A 9 -17.36 -5.79 7.89
CA ASP A 9 -16.60 -6.66 6.99
C ASP A 9 -15.10 -6.33 7.13
N LEU A 10 -14.41 -7.12 7.94
CA LEU A 10 -12.97 -7.01 8.18
C LEU A 10 -12.13 -7.32 6.92
N ASN A 11 -12.73 -7.86 5.85
CA ASN A 11 -12.06 -8.10 4.58
C ASN A 11 -12.18 -6.94 3.59
N ARG A 12 -12.86 -5.85 3.95
CA ARG A 12 -13.00 -4.69 3.07
C ARG A 12 -11.76 -3.81 3.11
N VAL A 13 -10.94 -3.92 2.07
CA VAL A 13 -9.81 -2.99 1.85
C VAL A 13 -10.35 -1.60 1.53
N VAL A 14 -10.20 -0.67 2.46
CA VAL A 14 -10.53 0.74 2.24
C VAL A 14 -9.30 1.45 1.68
N LEU A 15 -9.31 1.70 0.37
CA LEU A 15 -8.22 2.42 -0.29
C LEU A 15 -8.36 3.93 -0.05
N PRO A 16 -7.28 4.64 0.31
CA PRO A 16 -7.30 6.09 0.41
C PRO A 16 -7.51 6.68 -1.00
N ARG A 17 -8.46 7.62 -1.15
CA ARG A 17 -8.83 8.18 -2.48
C ARG A 17 -8.51 9.67 -2.63
N ASN A 18 -7.95 10.30 -1.61
CA ASN A 18 -7.62 11.71 -1.59
C ASN A 18 -6.47 12.00 -0.63
N ILE A 19 -5.89 13.20 -0.72
CA ILE A 19 -4.75 13.66 0.10
C ILE A 19 -5.03 13.49 1.60
N ARG A 20 -6.26 13.79 2.05
CA ARG A 20 -6.62 13.64 3.46
C ARG A 20 -6.55 12.19 3.92
N ALA A 21 -7.12 11.27 3.14
CA ALA A 21 -7.09 9.84 3.44
C ALA A 21 -5.68 9.26 3.38
N ILE A 22 -4.81 9.80 2.51
CA ILE A 22 -3.38 9.48 2.51
C ILE A 22 -2.77 9.91 3.86
N ARG A 23 -2.95 11.18 4.29
CA ARG A 23 -2.41 11.67 5.57
C ARG A 23 -2.89 10.87 6.79
N GLU A 24 -4.16 10.48 6.81
CA GLU A 24 -4.74 9.69 7.90
C GLU A 24 -4.15 8.27 7.99
N ALA A 25 -3.56 7.76 6.92
CA ALA A 25 -2.92 6.44 6.85
C ALA A 25 -1.40 6.48 7.08
N LEU A 26 -0.79 7.65 7.20
CA LEU A 26 0.65 7.82 7.42
C LEU A 26 0.98 8.00 8.91
N THR A 27 2.22 7.66 9.31
CA THR A 27 2.72 8.03 10.64
C THR A 27 2.94 9.54 10.74
N PRO A 28 3.04 10.13 11.94
CA PRO A 28 3.30 11.57 12.09
C PRO A 28 4.54 12.04 11.32
N GLU A 29 5.62 11.27 11.35
CA GLU A 29 6.88 11.57 10.66
C GLU A 29 6.70 11.51 9.14
N GLU A 30 5.95 10.53 8.65
CA GLU A 30 5.64 10.40 7.22
C GLU A 30 4.73 11.53 6.73
N VAL A 31 3.80 12.01 7.56
CA VAL A 31 2.93 13.15 7.24
C VAL A 31 3.75 14.43 7.05
N GLU A 32 4.78 14.65 7.85
CA GLU A 32 5.70 15.79 7.70
C GLU A 32 6.41 15.72 6.34
N VAL A 33 7.05 14.60 6.03
CA VAL A 33 7.75 14.40 4.75
C VAL A 33 6.79 14.53 3.56
N PHE A 34 5.60 13.93 3.65
CA PHE A 34 4.58 14.03 2.61
C PHE A 34 4.14 15.47 2.37
N THR A 35 3.99 16.26 3.45
CA THR A 35 3.58 17.66 3.35
C THR A 35 4.67 18.49 2.69
N GLU A 36 5.93 18.33 3.09
CA GLU A 36 7.07 19.02 2.47
C GLU A 36 7.24 18.66 0.99
N GLU A 37 7.08 17.38 0.64
CA GLU A 37 7.18 16.91 -0.73
C GLU A 37 6.06 17.50 -1.61
N ILE A 38 4.80 17.55 -1.12
CA ILE A 38 3.70 18.19 -1.86
C ILE A 38 3.93 19.68 -2.05
N GLU A 39 4.35 20.39 -1.01
CA GLU A 39 4.56 21.85 -1.06
C GLU A 39 5.70 22.22 -2.00
N SER A 40 6.70 21.34 -2.14
CA SER A 40 7.85 21.52 -3.03
C SER A 40 7.60 21.01 -4.45
N ALA A 41 6.51 20.27 -4.68
CA ALA A 41 6.24 19.63 -5.97
C ALA A 41 5.85 20.67 -7.03
N GLN A 42 6.46 20.55 -8.21
CA GLN A 42 5.95 21.22 -9.40
C GLN A 42 4.71 20.47 -9.92
N ALA A 43 3.82 21.18 -10.63
CA ALA A 43 2.54 20.62 -11.06
C ALA A 43 2.66 19.34 -11.91
N TYR A 44 3.77 19.14 -12.64
CA TYR A 44 4.00 17.95 -13.45
C TYR A 44 4.48 16.73 -12.64
N ASP A 45 5.00 16.93 -11.43
CA ASP A 45 5.49 15.88 -10.53
C ASP A 45 4.44 15.41 -9.53
N LEU A 46 3.37 16.20 -9.34
CA LEU A 46 2.38 15.96 -8.30
C LEU A 46 1.66 14.61 -8.45
N SER A 47 1.38 14.15 -9.67
CA SER A 47 0.70 12.86 -9.89
C SER A 47 1.56 11.68 -9.44
N GLN A 48 2.84 11.65 -9.81
CA GLN A 48 3.78 10.60 -9.43
C GLN A 48 4.03 10.59 -7.92
N LEU A 49 4.12 11.77 -7.32
CA LEU A 49 4.28 11.92 -5.88
C LEU A 49 3.04 11.41 -5.13
N LEU A 50 1.85 11.78 -5.59
CA LEU A 50 0.60 11.27 -5.01
C LEU A 50 0.48 9.76 -5.18
N GLU A 51 0.91 9.18 -6.30
CA GLU A 51 0.92 7.73 -6.52
C GLU A 51 1.88 7.01 -5.56
N LYS A 52 3.10 7.52 -5.40
CA LYS A 52 4.09 7.03 -4.42
C LYS A 52 3.49 6.98 -3.01
N TRP A 53 2.92 8.10 -2.55
CA TRP A 53 2.38 8.21 -1.20
C TRP A 53 1.07 7.46 -1.01
N TRP A 54 0.26 7.34 -2.06
CA TRP A 54 -0.92 6.49 -2.07
C TRP A 54 -0.55 5.03 -1.83
N MET A 55 0.46 4.51 -2.53
CA MET A 55 0.94 3.14 -2.32
C MET A 55 1.50 2.95 -0.91
N HIS A 56 2.22 3.92 -0.36
CA HIS A 56 2.69 3.90 1.02
C HIS A 56 1.53 3.81 2.03
N ALA A 57 0.51 4.65 1.85
CA ALA A 57 -0.70 4.65 2.66
C ALA A 57 -1.46 3.32 2.59
N VAL A 58 -1.55 2.70 1.40
CA VAL A 58 -2.17 1.37 1.23
C VAL A 58 -1.41 0.29 2.02
N ILE A 59 -0.07 0.33 2.00
CA ILE A 59 0.77 -0.60 2.77
C ILE A 59 0.56 -0.38 4.28
N ASN A 60 0.54 0.86 4.76
CA ASN A 60 0.31 1.18 6.17
C ASN A 60 -1.06 0.70 6.68
N LEU A 61 -2.09 0.71 5.83
CA LEU A 61 -3.42 0.21 6.17
C LEU A 61 -3.50 -1.32 6.22
N SER A 62 -2.48 -2.03 5.72
CA SER A 62 -2.43 -3.49 5.66
C SER A 62 -1.57 -4.04 6.80
N PRO A 63 -2.16 -4.69 7.82
CA PRO A 63 -1.40 -5.23 8.95
C PRO A 63 -0.33 -6.22 8.49
N GLY A 64 0.91 -6.03 8.92
CA GLY A 64 2.03 -6.93 8.59
C GLY A 64 2.63 -6.77 7.19
N ALA A 65 2.07 -5.89 6.33
CA ALA A 65 2.59 -5.71 4.96
C ALA A 65 4.04 -5.24 4.95
N TRP A 66 4.44 -4.38 5.89
CA TRP A 66 5.85 -3.96 6.02
C TRP A 66 6.78 -5.10 6.44
N ASP A 67 6.31 -6.02 7.29
CA ASP A 67 7.08 -7.19 7.68
C ASP A 67 7.25 -8.16 6.51
N GLU A 68 6.21 -8.34 5.70
CA GLU A 68 6.26 -9.13 4.47
C GLU A 68 7.22 -8.52 3.44
N ILE A 69 7.16 -7.19 3.23
CA ILE A 69 8.10 -6.46 2.37
C ILE A 69 9.54 -6.61 2.89
N ALA A 70 9.74 -6.51 4.21
CA ALA A 70 11.06 -6.69 4.81
C ALA A 70 11.57 -8.13 4.64
N ALA A 71 10.71 -9.14 4.80
CA ALA A 71 11.03 -10.54 4.57
C ALA A 71 11.36 -10.80 3.09
N ALA A 72 10.62 -10.21 2.16
CA ALA A 72 10.89 -10.31 0.72
C ALA A 72 12.27 -9.71 0.37
N ARG A 73 12.56 -8.51 0.86
CA ARG A 73 13.86 -7.83 0.64
C ARG A 73 15.04 -8.62 1.23
N LYS A 74 14.82 -9.32 2.34
CA LYS A 74 15.82 -10.19 2.97
C LYS A 74 15.95 -11.56 2.28
N GLY A 75 15.09 -11.87 1.30
CA GLY A 75 15.04 -13.18 0.66
C GLY A 75 14.57 -14.31 1.59
N THR A 76 13.89 -13.97 2.68
CA THR A 76 13.39 -14.94 3.68
C THR A 76 11.91 -15.24 3.54
N LEU A 77 11.20 -14.51 2.67
CA LEU A 77 9.81 -14.80 2.35
C LEU A 77 9.74 -16.14 1.61
N ARG A 78 8.72 -16.95 1.93
CA ARG A 78 8.47 -18.19 1.19
C ARG A 78 8.17 -17.85 -0.27
N THR A 79 9.08 -18.20 -1.17
CA THR A 79 8.90 -18.02 -2.60
C THR A 79 8.30 -19.26 -3.23
N VAL A 80 7.53 -19.08 -4.29
CA VAL A 80 7.15 -20.14 -5.22
C VAL A 80 7.87 -19.89 -6.56
N PRO A 81 8.34 -20.94 -7.26
CA PRO A 81 8.86 -20.80 -8.62
C PRO A 81 7.84 -20.11 -9.53
N ILE A 82 8.30 -19.27 -10.45
CA ILE A 82 7.40 -18.52 -11.33
C ILE A 82 6.61 -19.47 -12.25
N GLU A 83 7.15 -20.65 -12.54
CA GLU A 83 6.54 -21.71 -13.35
C GLU A 83 5.40 -22.45 -12.62
N GLU A 84 5.28 -22.28 -11.30
CA GLU A 84 4.13 -22.74 -10.52
C GLU A 84 2.97 -21.72 -10.56
N VAL A 85 3.28 -20.45 -10.80
CA VAL A 85 2.29 -19.35 -10.90
C VAL A 85 1.86 -19.12 -12.35
N LEU A 86 2.81 -19.16 -13.27
CA LEU A 86 2.68 -18.94 -14.71
C LEU A 86 3.23 -20.17 -15.45
N PRO A 87 2.44 -21.25 -15.59
CA PRO A 87 2.88 -22.51 -16.18
C PRO A 87 3.44 -22.39 -17.61
N GLU A 88 3.00 -21.39 -18.35
CA GLU A 88 3.43 -21.06 -19.72
C GLU A 88 4.92 -20.69 -19.84
N LEU A 89 5.56 -20.27 -18.74
CA LEU A 89 7.00 -19.96 -18.70
C LEU A 89 7.89 -21.19 -18.51
N ARG A 90 7.30 -22.38 -18.34
CA ARG A 90 8.03 -23.63 -18.14
C ARG A 90 8.80 -24.00 -19.41
N GLY A 91 10.13 -23.92 -19.35
CA GLY A 91 11.03 -24.25 -20.47
C GLY A 91 11.39 -23.06 -21.37
N ALA A 92 11.14 -21.81 -20.93
CA ALA A 92 11.49 -20.60 -21.68
C ALA A 92 12.99 -20.20 -21.61
N TRP A 93 13.87 -21.07 -21.10
CA TRP A 93 15.29 -20.78 -20.84
C TRP A 93 16.19 -21.96 -21.22
#